data_AF-A0A2D1ULL8-F1
#
_entry.id   AF-A0A2D1ULL8-F1
#
_cell.length_a   1.000
_cell.length_b   1.000
_cell.length_c   1.000
_cell.angle_alpha   90.00
_cell.angle_beta   90.00
_cell.angle_gamma   90.00
#
_symmetry.space_group_name_H-M   'P 1'
#
loop_
_entity.id
_entity.type
_entity.pdbx_description
1 polymer ?
#
loop_
_entity_poly.entity_id
_entity_poly.type
_entity_poly.pdbx_seq_one_letter_code
_entity_poly.pdbx_strand_id
1 'polypeptide(L)' 'GAPSTLDYASTKGAILTFTRGLARQLVKRGIRVNGVAPGPIWTPINVASLSHDEISHL' A
#
# COMPACT_ATOMS: atom_id res chain seq x y z
N GLY A 1 12.41 3.50 -1.86
CA GLY A 1 11.77 2.18 -1.79
C GLY A 1 12.85 1.14 -1.58
N ALA A 2 12.55 0.05 -0.87
CA ALA A 2 13.51 -1.05 -0.72
C ALA A 2 13.71 -1.75 -2.10
N PRO A 3 14.93 -2.20 -2.43
CA PRO A 3 15.27 -2.72 -3.76
C PRO A 3 14.39 -3.87 -4.27
N SER A 4 13.75 -4.63 -3.37
CA SER A 4 12.86 -5.77 -3.68
C SER A 4 11.37 -5.42 -3.80
N THR A 5 10.99 -4.13 -3.78
CA THR A 5 9.58 -3.71 -3.67
C THR A 5 9.03 -2.96 -4.87
N LEU A 6 9.67 -3.01 -6.05
CA LEU A 6 9.27 -2.21 -7.22
C LEU A 6 7.80 -2.43 -7.62
N ASP A 7 7.37 -3.68 -7.68
CA ASP A 7 6.02 -4.06 -8.11
C ASP A 7 4.97 -3.60 -7.08
N TYR A 8 5.26 -3.85 -5.81
CA TYR A 8 4.46 -3.37 -4.69
C TYR A 8 4.38 -1.84 -4.66
N ALA A 9 5.52 -1.15 -4.80
CA ALA A 9 5.59 0.30 -4.81
C ALA A 9 4.82 0.89 -6.00
N SER A 10 4.91 0.27 -7.17
CA SER A 10 4.18 0.68 -8.38
C SER A 10 2.67 0.59 -8.18
N THR A 11 2.18 -0.53 -7.64
CA THR A 11 0.74 -0.71 -7.36
C THR A 11 0.25 0.25 -6.27
N LYS A 12 1.03 0.48 -5.20
CA LYS A 12 0.69 1.47 -4.17
C LYS A 12 0.68 2.91 -4.71
N GLY A 13 1.61 3.25 -5.58
CA GLY A 13 1.64 4.54 -6.28
C GLY A 13 0.40 4.74 -7.16
N ALA A 14 0.00 3.71 -7.90
CA ALA A 14 -1.22 3.74 -8.72
C ALA A 14 -2.47 3.97 -7.87
N ILE A 15 -2.64 3.23 -6.77
CA ILE A 15 -3.78 3.41 -5.84
C ILE A 15 -3.78 4.81 -5.22
N LEU A 16 -2.61 5.37 -4.90
CA LEU A 16 -2.51 6.71 -4.35
C LEU A 16 -3.01 7.78 -5.35
N THR A 17 -2.59 7.70 -6.61
CA THR A 17 -3.07 8.60 -7.66
C THR A 17 -4.55 8.41 -7.93
N PHE A 18 -5.02 7.16 -8.00
CA PHE A 18 -6.43 6.81 -8.16
C PHE A 18 -7.30 7.40 -7.04
N THR A 19 -6.88 7.26 -5.78
CA THR A 19 -7.58 7.79 -4.60
C THR A 19 -7.80 9.30 -4.71
N ARG A 20 -6.76 10.04 -5.11
CA ARG A 20 -6.85 11.51 -5.30
C ARG A 20 -7.76 11.88 -6.47
N GLY A 21 -7.66 11.15 -7.58
CA GLY A 21 -8.50 11.36 -8.76
C GLY A 21 -9.99 11.12 -8.44
N LEU A 22 -10.29 10.00 -7.78
CA LEU A 22 -11.64 9.63 -7.40
C LEU A 22 -12.25 10.63 -6.41
N ALA A 23 -11.47 11.13 -5.43
CA ALA A 23 -11.92 12.17 -4.52
C ALA A 23 -12.40 13.43 -5.28
N ARG A 24 -11.67 13.85 -6.33
CA ARG A 24 -12.05 15.01 -7.15
C ARG A 24 -13.30 14.75 -7.99
N GLN A 25 -13.51 13.53 -8.47
CA GLN A 25 -14.71 13.17 -9.25
C GLN A 25 -15.97 13.13 -8.38
N LEU A 26 -15.85 12.66 -7.13
CA LEU A 26 -17.00 12.43 -6.26
C LEU A 26 -17.35 13.61 -5.34
N VAL A 27 -16.54 14.68 -5.32
CA VAL A 27 -16.75 15.84 -4.43
C VAL A 27 -18.12 16.48 -4.59
N LYS A 28 -18.66 16.56 -5.82
CA LYS A 28 -19.99 17.13 -6.10
C LYS A 28 -21.13 16.32 -5.48
N ARG A 29 -20.86 15.06 -5.13
CA ARG A 29 -21.80 14.15 -4.46
C ARG A 29 -21.61 14.12 -2.94
N GLY A 30 -20.69 14.93 -2.40
CA GLY A 30 -20.37 14.96 -0.96
C GLY A 30 -19.66 13.70 -0.44
N ILE A 31 -19.09 12.87 -1.32
CA ILE A 31 -18.45 11.60 -0.92
C ILE A 31 -16.95 11.82 -0.70
N ARG A 32 -16.44 11.37 0.45
CA ARG A 32 -15.01 11.37 0.78
C ARG A 32 -14.35 10.07 0.35
N VAL A 33 -13.11 10.16 -0.09
CA VAL A 33 -12.27 8.99 -0.43
C VAL A 33 -10.99 9.07 0.40
N ASN A 34 -10.63 7.98 1.07
CA ASN A 34 -9.44 7.92 1.92
C ASN A 34 -8.57 6.72 1.53
N GLY A 35 -7.25 6.95 1.46
CA GLY A 35 -6.26 5.88 1.31
C GLY A 35 -5.63 5.59 2.67
N VAL A 36 -5.71 4.33 3.14
CA VAL A 36 -5.14 3.91 4.42
C VAL A 36 -3.86 3.13 4.19
N ALA A 37 -2.77 3.58 4.81
CA ALA A 37 -1.50 2.87 4.88
C ALA A 37 -1.27 2.46 6.34
N PRO A 38 -1.59 1.21 6.74
CA PRO A 38 -1.54 0.77 8.14
C PRO A 38 -0.13 0.59 8.70
N GLY A 39 0.91 0.82 7.89
CA GLY A 39 2.27 0.45 8.23
C GLY A 39 2.50 -1.07 8.18
N PRO A 40 3.73 -1.52 8.49
CA PRO A 40 4.03 -2.94 8.60
C PRO A 40 3.27 -3.54 9.79
N ILE A 41 2.47 -4.57 9.54
CA ILE A 41 1.76 -5.33 10.58
C ILE A 41 1.99 -6.82 10.36
N TRP A 42 2.04 -7.57 11.47
CA TRP A 42 2.17 -9.01 11.38
C TRP A 42 0.91 -9.60 10.71
N THR A 43 1.10 -10.21 9.55
CA THR A 43 0.06 -10.92 8.79
C THR A 43 0.70 -12.11 8.07
N PRO A 44 -0.05 -13.17 7.75
CA PRO A 44 0.48 -14.32 7.03
C PRO A 44 1.17 -13.95 5.71
N ILE A 45 0.62 -12.97 4.97
CA ILE A 45 1.21 -12.50 3.70
C ILE A 45 2.50 -11.69 3.90
N ASN A 46 2.60 -10.92 4.99
CA ASN A 46 3.80 -10.12 5.25
C ASN A 46 4.99 -11.04 5.56
N VAL A 47 4.79 -12.08 6.38
CA VAL A 47 5.84 -13.06 6.69
C VAL A 47 6.27 -13.83 5.43
N ALA A 48 5.33 -14.21 4.58
CA ALA A 48 5.64 -14.89 3.32
C ALA A 48 6.39 -14.01 2.30
N SER A 49 6.39 -12.69 2.50
CA SER A 49 7.07 -11.73 1.61
C SER A 49 8.48 -11.37 2.08
N LEU A 50 8.89 -11.86 3.26
CA LEU A 50 10.22 -11.64 3.83
C LEU A 50 11.15 -12.78 3.42
N SER A 51 12.43 -12.46 3.23
CA SER A 51 13.48 -13.46 3.00
C SER A 51 13.74 -14.31 4.24
N HIS A 52 14.39 -15.47 4.07
CA HIS A 52 14.73 -16.37 5.18
C HIS A 52 15.56 -15.68 6.27
N ASP A 53 16.49 -14.80 5.87
CA ASP A 53 17.33 -14.02 6.79
C ASP A 53 16.53 -12.93 7.50
N GLU A 54 15.53 -12.33 6.83
CA GLU A 54 14.64 -11.37 7.49
C GLU A 54 13.73 -12.07 8.51
N ILE A 55 13.30 -13.31 8.25
CA ILE A 55 12.47 -14.10 9.17
C ILE A 55 13.24 -14.51 10.42
N SER A 56 14.54 -14.85 10.30
CA SER A 56 15.36 -15.28 11.45
C SER A 56 15.67 -14.15 12.44
N HIS A 57 15.45 -12.89 12.04
CA HIS A 57 15.70 -11.68 12.83
C HIS A 57 14.42 -10.92 13.23
N LEU A 58 13.23 -11.49 13.00
CA LEU A 58 11.94 -11.01 13.54
C LEU A 58 11.71 -11.48 14.98
#